data_AF-A0AA97KKS0-F1
#
_entry.id   AF-A0AA97KKS0-F1
#
_cell.length_a   1.000
_cell.length_b   1.000
_cell.length_c   1.000
_cell.angle_alpha   90.00
_cell.angle_beta   90.00
_cell.angle_gamma   90.00
#
_symmetry.space_group_name_H-M   'P 1'
#
loop_
_entity.id
_entity.type
_entity.pdbx_description
1 polymer ?
#
loop_
_entity_poly.entity_id
_entity_poly.type
_entity_poly.pdbx_seq_one_letter_code
_entity_poly.pdbx_strand_id
1 'polypeptide(L)'
;MASLPRAGRGDERKNQNWANEHTSLIGERKISRRKMGGRRALHFVFKVGNRAQTARFYREVLGMRVLRHEEFEEGCKATCNGPYDGKWSKTMVGYGPEDDHFVAELTYNYGVGDYRLGNDFLGMTVVSHQAVSNAKKLEWPLKEISGGVYQAEAPGGYKFFLEDRESPKPDPVLKVTLAVSSLSRSVDFWSNLLGMKVYQRDEPKQRVLLGYADNQCKLELQGIGQVVDHGTAFGRIAFSCPKEQLLDIEALMKKENQKILTPFVSLDTPGKATVQVVILADPDGHEICFVGDEGFRELSKVDPNGGKLLDEAMAVDRSDEWFAKHNIAKPSA
;
A
#
# COMPACT_ATOMS: atom_id res chain seq x y z
N MET A 1 -32.08 -30.95 72.91
CA MET A 1 -32.47 -29.82 72.04
C MET A 1 -31.77 -28.59 72.58
N ALA A 2 -30.67 -28.19 71.94
CA ALA A 2 -29.72 -27.21 72.47
C ALA A 2 -29.74 -25.91 71.64
N SER A 3 -29.86 -24.80 72.37
CA SER A 3 -29.20 -23.50 72.20
C SER A 3 -29.19 -22.80 70.82
N LEU A 4 -29.88 -21.65 70.76
CA LEU A 4 -29.46 -20.50 69.93
C LEU A 4 -28.32 -19.76 70.66
N PRO A 5 -27.34 -19.21 69.91
CA PRO A 5 -27.17 -17.75 69.99
C PRO A 5 -26.78 -17.03 68.69
N ARG A 6 -27.29 -15.80 68.64
CA ARG A 6 -26.94 -14.56 67.92
C ARG A 6 -25.90 -14.55 66.78
N ALA A 7 -26.32 -13.88 65.71
CA ALA A 7 -25.54 -13.40 64.57
C ALA A 7 -24.38 -12.46 64.97
N GLY A 8 -23.17 -12.84 64.55
CA GLY A 8 -21.99 -11.96 64.48
C GLY A 8 -21.72 -11.55 63.03
N ARG A 9 -21.41 -10.27 62.82
CA ARG A 9 -20.99 -9.72 61.52
C ARG A 9 -19.62 -10.29 61.15
N GLY A 10 -19.52 -10.94 59.98
CA GLY A 10 -18.29 -11.44 59.38
C GLY A 10 -17.94 -10.61 58.14
N ASP A 11 -16.66 -10.25 58.07
CA ASP A 11 -16.01 -9.27 57.21
C ASP A 11 -15.88 -9.72 55.74
N GLU A 12 -16.40 -8.92 54.80
CA GLU A 12 -16.39 -9.15 53.34
C GLU A 12 -15.03 -8.85 52.66
N ARG A 13 -13.93 -8.76 53.41
CA ARG A 13 -12.61 -8.38 52.88
C ARG A 13 -11.58 -9.50 52.85
N LYS A 14 -11.90 -10.66 52.28
CA LYS A 14 -10.88 -11.72 52.04
C LYS A 14 -11.07 -12.56 50.77
N ASN A 15 -11.51 -11.95 49.65
CA ASN A 15 -11.50 -12.67 48.36
C ASN A 15 -11.04 -11.81 47.16
N GLN A 16 -10.08 -10.92 47.41
CA GLN A 16 -9.44 -10.09 46.39
C GLN A 16 -7.95 -10.00 46.70
N ASN A 17 -7.22 -11.11 46.57
CA ASN A 17 -5.75 -11.07 46.57
C ASN A 17 -5.06 -12.31 45.96
N TRP A 18 -5.73 -13.04 45.06
CA TRP A 18 -5.13 -14.17 44.34
C TRP A 18 -5.00 -13.93 42.82
N ALA A 19 -5.10 -12.66 42.38
CA ALA A 19 -4.97 -12.29 40.97
C ALA A 19 -3.87 -11.24 40.69
N ASN A 20 -3.12 -10.82 41.73
CA ASN A 20 -2.09 -9.78 41.61
C ASN A 20 -0.76 -10.30 42.13
N GLU A 21 -0.11 -11.24 41.44
CA GLU A 21 1.33 -11.45 41.71
C GLU A 21 2.16 -12.11 40.59
N HIS A 22 1.64 -12.30 39.37
CA HIS A 22 2.43 -12.84 38.24
C HIS A 22 2.32 -12.01 36.96
N THR A 23 2.54 -10.70 37.09
CA THR A 23 2.82 -9.80 35.96
C THR A 23 3.87 -8.78 36.38
N SER A 24 5.10 -9.25 36.59
CA SER A 24 6.28 -8.39 36.54
C SER A 24 7.35 -9.11 35.73
N LEU A 25 8.12 -8.35 34.95
CA LEU A 25 9.15 -8.78 33.98
C LEU A 25 8.73 -8.90 32.50
N ILE A 26 7.99 -7.92 31.97
CA ILE A 26 8.24 -7.44 30.59
C ILE A 26 8.25 -5.91 30.66
N GLY A 27 9.44 -5.31 30.50
CA GLY A 27 9.63 -3.86 30.55
C GLY A 27 8.70 -3.14 29.58
N GLU A 28 7.99 -2.13 30.08
CA GLU A 28 7.12 -1.27 29.30
C GLU A 28 7.92 -0.54 28.20
N ARG A 29 7.91 -1.08 26.98
CA ARG A 29 8.21 -0.29 25.77
C ARG A 29 6.97 0.51 25.38
N LYS A 30 6.55 1.44 26.24
CA LYS A 30 5.61 2.49 25.85
C LYS A 30 6.39 3.58 25.13
N ILE A 31 6.65 3.39 23.84
CA ILE A 31 6.76 4.55 22.96
C ILE A 31 5.44 5.29 23.15
N SER A 32 5.51 6.54 23.61
CA SER A 32 4.35 7.38 23.85
C SER A 32 3.43 7.34 22.62
N ARG A 33 2.27 6.67 22.73
CA ARG A 33 1.21 6.65 21.70
C ARG A 33 0.85 8.06 21.20
N ARG A 34 1.18 9.09 21.98
CA ARG A 34 0.98 10.52 21.70
C ARG A 34 1.82 11.06 20.53
N LYS A 35 2.84 10.35 20.04
CA LYS A 35 3.69 10.80 18.91
C LYS A 35 3.39 10.14 17.54
N MET A 36 2.36 9.28 17.43
CA MET A 36 2.08 8.53 16.18
C MET A 36 0.85 9.01 15.38
N GLY A 37 0.31 10.19 15.72
CA GLY A 37 -0.79 10.79 14.96
C GLY A 37 -0.34 11.34 13.59
N GLY A 38 -1.29 11.53 12.68
CA GLY A 38 -1.02 12.19 11.38
C GLY A 38 -0.51 11.29 10.26
N ARG A 39 -0.68 9.96 10.35
CA ARG A 39 -0.29 9.03 9.29
C ARG A 39 -1.40 8.79 8.27
N ARG A 40 -1.05 8.69 6.99
CA ARG A 40 -2.02 8.52 5.90
C ARG A 40 -1.52 7.58 4.81
N ALA A 41 -2.35 6.62 4.41
CA ALA A 41 -2.10 5.79 3.23
C ALA A 41 -2.22 6.63 1.95
N LEU A 42 -1.22 6.53 1.06
CA LEU A 42 -1.11 7.38 -0.12
C LEU A 42 -1.37 6.62 -1.41
N HIS A 43 -0.54 5.62 -1.68
CA HIS A 43 -0.59 4.90 -2.95
C HIS A 43 0.11 3.56 -2.89
N PHE A 44 -0.15 2.75 -3.91
CA PHE A 44 0.65 1.59 -4.25
C PHE A 44 1.37 1.81 -5.58
N VAL A 45 2.65 1.49 -5.64
CA VAL A 45 3.48 1.59 -6.84
C VAL A 45 3.39 0.31 -7.65
N PHE A 46 3.08 0.44 -8.94
CA PHE A 46 3.04 -0.63 -9.92
C PHE A 46 4.07 -0.38 -11.02
N LYS A 47 4.85 -1.41 -11.36
CA LYS A 47 5.73 -1.37 -12.52
C LYS A 47 4.93 -1.76 -13.76
N VAL A 48 5.02 -0.97 -14.82
CA VAL A 48 4.19 -1.18 -16.02
C VAL A 48 5.09 -1.37 -17.24
N GLY A 49 4.81 -2.41 -18.02
CA GLY A 49 5.52 -2.69 -19.28
C GLY A 49 4.77 -2.19 -20.52
N ASN A 50 3.44 -2.23 -20.49
CA ASN A 50 2.58 -1.78 -21.59
C ASN A 50 1.74 -0.56 -21.18
N ARG A 51 2.32 0.64 -21.33
CA ARG A 51 1.65 1.90 -20.93
C ARG A 51 0.29 2.12 -21.56
N ALA A 52 0.11 1.80 -22.84
CA ALA A 52 -1.15 2.05 -23.54
C ALA A 52 -2.28 1.17 -22.99
N GLN A 53 -2.04 -0.14 -22.82
CA GLN A 53 -3.02 -1.03 -22.20
C GLN A 53 -3.25 -0.69 -20.73
N THR A 54 -2.21 -0.28 -20.00
CA THR A 54 -2.34 0.20 -18.63
C THR A 54 -3.23 1.44 -18.58
N ALA A 55 -2.99 2.45 -19.42
CA ALA A 55 -3.82 3.65 -19.47
C ALA A 55 -5.28 3.31 -19.78
N ARG A 56 -5.54 2.39 -20.72
CA ARG A 56 -6.88 1.88 -21.02
C ARG A 56 -7.54 1.22 -19.80
N PHE A 57 -6.83 0.34 -19.10
CA PHE A 57 -7.35 -0.31 -17.89
C PHE A 57 -7.74 0.71 -16.82
N TYR A 58 -6.81 1.58 -16.42
CA TYR A 58 -7.08 2.51 -15.32
C TYR A 58 -8.12 3.58 -15.70
N ARG A 59 -8.11 4.10 -16.93
CA ARG A 59 -9.04 5.16 -17.37
C ARG A 59 -10.41 4.63 -17.78
N GLU A 60 -10.45 3.61 -18.62
CA GLU A 60 -11.69 3.16 -19.26
C GLU A 60 -12.37 2.05 -18.46
N VAL A 61 -11.59 1.09 -17.93
CA VAL A 61 -12.15 0.00 -17.12
C VAL A 61 -12.46 0.51 -15.72
N LEU A 62 -11.45 0.95 -14.97
CA LEU A 62 -11.64 1.38 -13.59
C LEU A 62 -12.34 2.74 -13.46
N GLY A 63 -12.30 3.59 -14.49
CA GLY A 63 -12.86 4.94 -14.44
C GLY A 63 -12.00 5.93 -13.64
N MET A 64 -10.73 5.62 -13.39
CA MET A 64 -9.78 6.53 -12.74
C MET A 64 -9.34 7.65 -13.69
N ARG A 65 -8.76 8.70 -13.13
CA ARG A 65 -8.20 9.83 -13.88
C ARG A 65 -6.70 9.92 -13.62
N VAL A 66 -5.96 10.42 -14.61
CA VAL A 66 -4.58 10.85 -14.41
C VAL A 66 -4.59 12.11 -13.56
N LEU A 67 -3.89 12.06 -12.43
CA LEU A 67 -3.80 13.14 -11.45
C LEU A 67 -2.57 14.00 -11.71
N ARG A 68 -1.45 13.37 -12.08
CA ARG A 68 -0.21 14.03 -12.51
C ARG A 68 0.66 13.02 -13.25
N HIS A 69 1.53 13.54 -14.11
CA HIS A 69 2.49 12.75 -14.87
C HIS A 69 3.84 13.47 -14.85
N GLU A 70 4.91 12.71 -14.63
CA GLU A 70 6.29 13.21 -14.63
C GLU A 70 7.20 12.28 -15.43
N GLU A 71 8.11 12.88 -16.22
CA GLU A 71 9.17 12.19 -16.96
C GLU A 71 10.52 12.51 -16.31
N PHE A 72 11.37 11.49 -16.19
CA PHE A 72 12.68 11.56 -15.55
C PHE A 72 13.74 10.97 -16.48
N GLU A 73 14.83 11.71 -16.70
CA GLU A 73 15.90 11.29 -17.62
C GLU A 73 16.90 10.31 -16.96
N GLU A 74 16.95 10.26 -15.63
CA GLU A 74 17.87 9.41 -14.86
C GLU A 74 17.11 8.59 -13.80
N GLY A 75 17.68 7.43 -13.45
CA GLY A 75 17.17 6.57 -12.37
C GLY A 75 17.05 7.31 -11.03
N CYS A 76 16.08 6.90 -10.21
CA CYS A 76 15.81 7.58 -8.94
C CYS A 76 16.83 7.21 -7.85
N LYS A 77 17.35 8.22 -7.12
CA LYS A 77 18.29 8.04 -6.00
C LYS A 77 17.78 7.10 -4.89
N ALA A 78 16.47 7.02 -4.71
CA ALA A 78 15.79 6.15 -3.74
C ALA A 78 15.16 4.91 -4.39
N THR A 79 15.67 4.53 -5.56
CA THR A 79 15.24 3.36 -6.35
C THR A 79 13.72 3.29 -6.52
N CYS A 80 13.05 4.45 -6.60
CA CYS A 80 11.59 4.52 -6.75
C CYS A 80 11.11 3.81 -8.01
N ASN A 81 11.93 3.78 -9.06
CA ASN A 81 11.65 3.08 -10.29
C ASN A 81 12.18 1.63 -10.33
N GLY A 82 12.80 1.15 -9.25
CA GLY A 82 13.50 -0.13 -9.18
C GLY A 82 15.01 0.00 -9.39
N PRO A 83 15.71 -1.11 -9.72
CA PRO A 83 17.16 -1.12 -9.94
C PRO A 83 17.59 -0.57 -11.32
N TYR A 84 16.77 0.27 -11.96
CA TYR A 84 16.99 0.75 -13.32
C TYR A 84 17.55 2.17 -13.33
N ASP A 85 18.55 2.39 -14.17
CA ASP A 85 19.36 3.61 -14.27
C ASP A 85 18.95 4.53 -15.44
N GLY A 86 18.10 4.06 -16.34
CA GLY A 86 17.64 4.80 -17.52
C GLY A 86 16.43 5.71 -17.29
N LYS A 87 15.97 6.29 -18.42
CA LYS A 87 14.75 7.11 -18.48
C LYS A 87 13.54 6.34 -17.96
N TRP A 88 12.70 7.02 -17.19
CA TRP A 88 11.47 6.45 -16.66
C TRP A 88 10.41 7.53 -16.48
N SER A 89 9.17 7.12 -16.27
CA SER A 89 8.09 8.03 -15.93
C SER A 89 7.21 7.52 -14.82
N LYS A 90 6.56 8.49 -14.18
CA LYS A 90 5.64 8.32 -13.07
C LYS A 90 4.30 8.89 -13.47
N THR A 91 3.24 8.10 -13.31
CA THR A 91 1.87 8.56 -13.54
C THR A 91 1.03 8.19 -12.34
N MET A 92 0.46 9.20 -11.67
CA MET A 92 -0.48 8.98 -10.59
C MET A 92 -1.89 8.88 -11.16
N VAL A 93 -2.61 7.81 -10.85
CA VAL A 93 -3.98 7.60 -11.29
C VAL A 93 -4.88 7.22 -10.12
N GLY A 94 -6.06 7.82 -10.04
CA GLY A 94 -6.99 7.58 -8.94
C GLY A 94 -8.39 8.14 -9.19
N TYR A 95 -9.26 8.01 -8.19
CA TYR A 95 -10.63 8.51 -8.25
C TYR A 95 -10.78 9.98 -7.80
N GLY A 96 -9.74 10.53 -7.17
CA GLY A 96 -9.70 11.91 -6.71
C GLY A 96 -8.30 12.35 -6.31
N PRO A 97 -8.14 13.56 -5.75
CA PRO A 97 -6.85 14.11 -5.36
C PRO A 97 -6.08 13.23 -4.37
N GLU A 98 -4.76 13.22 -4.48
CA GLU A 98 -3.86 12.44 -3.60
C GLU A 98 -3.90 12.89 -2.13
N ASP A 99 -4.52 14.03 -1.82
CA ASP A 99 -4.65 14.56 -0.46
C ASP A 99 -5.61 13.75 0.42
N ASP A 100 -6.62 13.14 -0.20
CA ASP A 100 -7.70 12.42 0.47
C ASP A 100 -8.07 11.07 -0.17
N HIS A 101 -7.43 10.69 -1.29
CA HIS A 101 -7.61 9.39 -1.94
C HIS A 101 -6.35 8.53 -1.90
N PHE A 102 -6.54 7.22 -1.83
CA PHE A 102 -5.51 6.23 -2.13
C PHE A 102 -5.44 6.00 -3.64
N VAL A 103 -4.26 6.13 -4.22
CA VAL A 103 -4.09 6.12 -5.68
C VAL A 103 -3.11 5.03 -6.13
N ALA A 104 -3.01 4.81 -7.45
CA ALA A 104 -1.95 3.99 -8.03
C ALA A 104 -0.85 4.89 -8.60
N GLU A 105 0.40 4.60 -8.23
CA GLU A 105 1.58 5.16 -8.88
C GLU A 105 2.04 4.18 -9.96
N LEU A 106 2.00 4.59 -11.22
CA LEU A 106 2.43 3.76 -12.36
C LEU A 106 3.85 4.17 -12.75
N THR A 107 4.79 3.23 -12.62
CA THR A 107 6.19 3.40 -12.98
C THR A 107 6.46 2.71 -14.31
N TYR A 108 6.79 3.48 -15.34
CA TYR A 108 7.25 2.96 -16.62
C TYR A 108 8.75 3.19 -16.78
N ASN A 109 9.53 2.13 -16.95
CA ASN A 109 10.94 2.24 -17.31
C ASN A 109 11.09 2.04 -18.82
N TYR A 110 11.68 3.01 -19.53
CA TYR A 110 11.87 2.91 -20.97
C TYR A 110 12.81 1.73 -21.29
N GLY A 111 12.45 0.93 -22.29
CA GLY A 111 13.19 -0.28 -22.66
C GLY A 111 12.92 -1.51 -21.77
N VAL A 112 12.05 -1.41 -20.76
CA VAL A 112 11.63 -2.56 -19.94
C VAL A 112 10.18 -2.93 -20.26
N GLY A 113 10.00 -4.04 -20.96
CA GLY A 113 8.69 -4.47 -21.47
C GLY A 113 7.93 -5.41 -20.55
N ASP A 114 8.62 -6.09 -19.64
CA ASP A 114 8.06 -7.13 -18.76
C ASP A 114 8.60 -7.03 -17.33
N TYR A 115 7.78 -7.47 -16.39
CA TYR A 115 8.20 -7.73 -15.03
C TYR A 115 7.59 -9.05 -14.56
N ARG A 116 8.44 -9.95 -14.03
CA ARG A 116 7.97 -11.22 -13.47
C ARG A 116 7.16 -10.93 -12.22
N LEU A 117 5.86 -11.27 -12.26
CA LEU A 117 5.01 -11.21 -11.10
C LEU A 117 5.41 -12.28 -10.07
N GLY A 118 5.48 -11.87 -8.81
CA GLY A 118 5.68 -12.75 -7.67
C GLY A 118 4.37 -13.32 -7.13
N ASN A 119 4.39 -13.73 -5.86
CA ASN A 119 3.20 -14.06 -5.07
C ASN A 119 2.96 -13.05 -3.93
N ASP A 120 3.65 -11.91 -3.96
CA ASP A 120 3.72 -10.90 -2.91
C ASP A 120 2.50 -9.97 -2.89
N PHE A 121 2.11 -9.43 -4.05
CA PHE A 121 0.90 -8.63 -4.22
C PHE A 121 -0.29 -9.52 -4.56
N LEU A 122 -1.30 -9.58 -3.68
CA LEU A 122 -2.47 -10.43 -3.88
C LEU A 122 -3.66 -9.69 -4.50
N GLY A 123 -3.70 -8.36 -4.38
CA GLY A 123 -4.62 -7.54 -5.15
C GLY A 123 -4.97 -6.20 -4.49
N MET A 124 -5.66 -5.37 -5.27
CA MET A 124 -6.31 -4.14 -4.79
C MET A 124 -7.82 -4.31 -4.86
N THR A 125 -8.55 -3.97 -3.80
CA THR A 125 -10.02 -4.03 -3.79
C THR A 125 -10.62 -2.64 -3.98
N VAL A 126 -11.55 -2.54 -4.93
CA VAL A 126 -12.25 -1.30 -5.30
C VAL A 126 -13.76 -1.56 -5.30
N VAL A 127 -14.54 -0.65 -4.72
CA VAL A 127 -16.00 -0.71 -4.74
C VAL A 127 -16.52 0.20 -5.84
N SER A 128 -16.95 -0.39 -6.95
CA SER A 128 -17.44 0.41 -8.09
C SER A 128 -18.29 -0.43 -9.03
N HIS A 129 -19.61 -0.25 -8.95
CA HIS A 129 -20.55 -0.74 -9.95
C HIS A 129 -20.19 -0.25 -11.37
N GLN A 130 -19.74 1.01 -11.49
CA GLN A 130 -19.32 1.57 -12.76
C GLN A 130 -18.11 0.85 -13.34
N ALA A 131 -17.10 0.49 -12.53
CA ALA A 131 -15.93 -0.24 -13.03
C ALA A 131 -16.29 -1.64 -13.54
N VAL A 132 -17.19 -2.35 -12.86
CA VAL A 132 -17.71 -3.65 -13.32
C VAL A 132 -18.50 -3.48 -14.63
N SER A 133 -19.35 -2.46 -14.71
CA SER A 133 -20.13 -2.16 -15.92
C SER A 133 -19.24 -1.79 -17.11
N ASN A 134 -18.20 -0.99 -16.88
CA ASN A 134 -17.21 -0.63 -17.89
C ASN A 134 -16.45 -1.85 -18.39
N ALA A 135 -15.95 -2.69 -17.48
CA ALA A 135 -15.26 -3.93 -17.82
C ALA A 135 -16.13 -4.83 -18.71
N LYS A 136 -17.40 -5.05 -18.33
CA LYS A 136 -18.37 -5.81 -19.14
C LYS A 136 -18.57 -5.20 -20.53
N LYS A 137 -18.74 -3.88 -20.61
CA LYS A 137 -18.94 -3.15 -21.87
C LYS A 137 -17.72 -3.20 -22.80
N LEU A 138 -16.52 -3.14 -22.22
CA LEU A 138 -15.25 -3.16 -22.96
C LEU A 138 -14.75 -4.58 -23.24
N GLU A 139 -15.53 -5.59 -22.84
CA GLU A 139 -15.15 -7.01 -22.89
C GLU A 139 -13.81 -7.29 -22.18
N TRP A 140 -13.51 -6.52 -21.12
CA TRP A 140 -12.35 -6.77 -20.29
C TRP A 140 -12.58 -8.03 -19.45
N PRO A 141 -11.63 -8.98 -19.39
CA PRO A 141 -11.81 -10.23 -18.66
C PRO A 141 -12.20 -10.00 -17.20
N LEU A 142 -13.33 -10.57 -16.80
CA LEU A 142 -13.80 -10.62 -15.43
C LEU A 142 -14.09 -12.06 -15.02
N LYS A 143 -13.67 -12.40 -13.81
CA LYS A 143 -14.03 -13.67 -13.15
C LYS A 143 -14.78 -13.36 -11.87
N GLU A 144 -16.05 -13.75 -11.79
CA GLU A 144 -16.78 -13.65 -10.52
C GLU A 144 -16.18 -14.64 -9.51
N ILE A 145 -15.80 -14.13 -8.35
CA ILE A 145 -15.19 -14.91 -7.26
C ILE A 145 -16.28 -15.34 -6.27
N SER A 146 -17.10 -14.39 -5.83
CA SER A 146 -18.24 -14.64 -4.94
C SER A 146 -19.09 -13.40 -4.76
N GLY A 147 -20.42 -13.55 -4.75
CA GLY A 147 -21.34 -12.55 -4.20
C GLY A 147 -21.22 -11.14 -4.79
N GLY A 148 -21.06 -11.03 -6.12
CA GLY A 148 -20.89 -9.74 -6.77
C GLY A 148 -19.48 -9.14 -6.68
N VAL A 149 -18.48 -9.93 -6.28
CA VAL A 149 -17.06 -9.54 -6.36
C VAL A 149 -16.43 -10.18 -7.60
N TYR A 150 -15.89 -9.35 -8.48
CA TYR A 150 -15.25 -9.76 -9.72
C TYR A 150 -13.75 -9.52 -9.65
N GLN A 151 -12.95 -10.51 -10.04
CA GLN A 151 -11.52 -10.34 -10.29
C GLN A 151 -11.31 -9.86 -11.73
N ALA A 152 -10.59 -8.75 -11.86
CA ALA A 152 -9.99 -8.27 -13.10
C ALA A 152 -8.45 -8.32 -12.96
N GLU A 153 -7.75 -8.35 -14.08
CA GLU A 153 -6.28 -8.21 -14.09
C GLU A 153 -5.91 -6.96 -14.88
N ALA A 154 -5.07 -6.12 -14.27
CA ALA A 154 -4.39 -5.05 -14.99
C ALA A 154 -3.26 -5.66 -15.85
N PRO A 155 -2.81 -4.97 -16.92
CA PRO A 155 -1.64 -5.41 -17.67
C PRO A 155 -0.44 -5.65 -16.75
N GLY A 156 0.25 -6.78 -16.94
CA GLY A 156 1.27 -7.30 -16.01
C GLY A 156 0.75 -8.31 -14.98
N GLY A 157 -0.54 -8.64 -15.00
CA GLY A 157 -1.16 -9.67 -14.16
C GLY A 157 -1.56 -9.21 -12.76
N TYR A 158 -1.51 -7.91 -12.47
CA TYR A 158 -1.89 -7.38 -11.16
C TYR A 158 -3.39 -7.52 -10.93
N LYS A 159 -3.77 -8.19 -9.84
CA LYS A 159 -5.17 -8.47 -9.52
C LYS A 159 -5.88 -7.26 -8.95
N PHE A 160 -7.08 -7.01 -9.47
CA PHE A 160 -8.06 -6.07 -8.93
C PHE A 160 -9.34 -6.81 -8.59
N PHE A 161 -9.88 -6.59 -7.38
CA PHE A 161 -11.16 -7.13 -6.95
C PHE A 161 -12.19 -5.99 -6.94
N LEU A 162 -13.17 -6.08 -7.84
CA LEU A 162 -14.21 -5.09 -8.03
C LEU A 162 -15.49 -5.56 -7.33
N GLU A 163 -15.91 -4.87 -6.28
CA GLU A 163 -17.21 -5.09 -5.65
C GLU A 163 -18.29 -4.35 -6.44
N ASP A 164 -19.25 -5.08 -7.02
CA ASP A 164 -20.30 -4.58 -7.90
C ASP A 164 -21.42 -3.89 -7.12
N ARG A 165 -21.09 -2.72 -6.55
CA ARG A 165 -22.01 -1.85 -5.82
C ARG A 165 -21.49 -0.42 -5.80
N GLU A 166 -22.35 0.51 -5.41
CA GLU A 166 -21.96 1.91 -5.19
C GLU A 166 -21.04 2.03 -3.98
N SER A 167 -20.00 2.86 -4.11
CA SER A 167 -19.08 3.10 -3.01
C SER A 167 -19.77 3.87 -1.88
N PRO A 168 -19.67 3.41 -0.62
CA PRO A 168 -20.22 4.15 0.52
C PRO A 168 -19.34 5.35 0.94
N LYS A 169 -18.18 5.54 0.29
CA LYS A 169 -17.19 6.58 0.61
C LYS A 169 -16.74 7.30 -0.68
N PRO A 170 -16.24 8.56 -0.58
CA PRO A 170 -15.72 9.28 -1.74
C PRO A 170 -14.60 8.51 -2.47
N ASP A 171 -13.64 7.95 -1.72
CA ASP A 171 -12.62 7.05 -2.25
C ASP A 171 -13.16 5.61 -2.32
N PRO A 172 -13.31 5.02 -3.52
CA PRO A 172 -13.76 3.64 -3.67
C PRO A 172 -12.66 2.60 -3.43
N VAL A 173 -11.39 3.00 -3.30
CA VAL A 173 -10.29 2.06 -3.01
C VAL A 173 -10.34 1.65 -1.54
N LEU A 174 -10.65 0.37 -1.28
CA LEU A 174 -10.83 -0.13 0.08
C LEU A 174 -9.53 -0.59 0.72
N LYS A 175 -8.75 -1.39 -0.01
CA LYS A 175 -7.58 -2.05 0.53
C LYS A 175 -6.59 -2.50 -0.53
N VAL A 176 -5.35 -2.66 -0.09
CA VAL A 176 -4.32 -3.46 -0.74
C VAL A 176 -4.08 -4.72 0.08
N THR A 177 -4.01 -5.88 -0.57
CA THR A 177 -3.73 -7.16 0.08
C THR A 177 -2.32 -7.64 -0.28
N LEU A 178 -1.49 -7.86 0.74
CA LEU A 178 -0.13 -8.39 0.61
C LEU A 178 -0.03 -9.77 1.24
N ALA A 179 0.73 -10.65 0.61
CA ALA A 179 1.06 -11.96 1.14
C ALA A 179 2.11 -11.85 2.24
N VAL A 180 1.98 -12.65 3.30
CA VAL A 180 2.97 -12.73 4.37
C VAL A 180 3.29 -14.19 4.69
N SER A 181 4.55 -14.48 5.04
CA SER A 181 4.93 -15.84 5.47
C SER A 181 4.51 -16.12 6.91
N SER A 182 4.46 -15.09 7.76
CA SER A 182 4.14 -15.21 9.19
C SER A 182 3.29 -14.03 9.66
N LEU A 183 1.98 -14.29 9.83
CA LEU A 183 1.01 -13.26 10.20
C LEU A 183 1.33 -12.59 11.54
N SER A 184 1.85 -13.34 12.53
CA SER A 184 2.24 -12.79 13.83
C SER A 184 3.38 -11.79 13.71
N ARG A 185 4.47 -12.16 13.02
CA ARG A 185 5.62 -11.27 12.75
C ARG A 185 5.20 -10.01 12.02
N SER A 186 4.37 -10.15 10.97
CA SER A 186 3.95 -9.02 10.17
C SER A 186 2.99 -8.12 10.96
N VAL A 187 2.12 -8.67 11.80
CA VAL A 187 1.30 -7.90 12.74
C VAL A 187 2.16 -7.13 13.75
N ASP A 188 3.18 -7.75 14.33
CA ASP A 188 4.08 -7.07 15.26
C ASP A 188 4.78 -5.89 14.58
N PHE A 189 5.26 -6.08 13.37
CA PHE A 189 5.87 -5.01 12.59
C PHE A 189 4.87 -3.88 12.26
N TRP A 190 3.77 -4.20 11.59
CA TRP A 190 2.83 -3.19 11.07
C TRP A 190 2.00 -2.52 12.17
N SER A 191 1.63 -3.24 13.22
CA SER A 191 0.80 -2.72 14.31
C SER A 191 1.64 -2.20 15.48
N ASN A 192 2.57 -2.99 16.02
CA ASN A 192 3.30 -2.59 17.23
C ASN A 192 4.42 -1.59 16.92
N LEU A 193 5.14 -1.73 15.80
CA LEU A 193 6.20 -0.79 15.43
C LEU A 193 5.68 0.39 14.61
N LEU A 194 4.90 0.11 13.57
CA LEU A 194 4.37 1.15 12.68
C LEU A 194 3.02 1.72 13.12
N GLY A 195 2.42 1.23 14.20
CA GLY A 195 1.28 1.90 14.83
C GLY A 195 -0.05 1.76 14.08
N MET A 196 -0.17 0.86 13.11
CA MET A 196 -1.47 0.59 12.49
C MET A 196 -2.43 -0.06 13.50
N LYS A 197 -3.69 0.36 13.47
CA LYS A 197 -4.78 -0.29 14.21
C LYS A 197 -5.17 -1.57 13.48
N VAL A 198 -5.37 -2.65 14.24
CA VAL A 198 -6.02 -3.87 13.74
C VAL A 198 -7.52 -3.67 13.71
N TYR A 199 -8.11 -3.77 12.54
CA TYR A 199 -9.55 -3.65 12.29
C TYR A 199 -10.27 -4.98 12.35
N GLN A 200 -9.67 -6.03 11.77
CA GLN A 200 -10.24 -7.36 11.70
C GLN A 200 -9.13 -8.41 11.79
N ARG A 201 -9.44 -9.54 12.43
CA ARG A 201 -8.63 -10.76 12.42
C ARG A 201 -9.52 -11.93 12.04
N ASP A 202 -9.03 -12.77 11.15
CA ASP A 202 -9.68 -13.99 10.69
C ASP A 202 -8.62 -15.09 10.76
N GLU A 203 -8.46 -15.66 11.96
CA GLU A 203 -7.44 -16.66 12.26
C GLU A 203 -7.56 -17.92 11.39
N PRO A 204 -8.77 -18.49 11.14
CA PRO A 204 -8.91 -19.65 10.27
C PRO A 204 -8.43 -19.39 8.83
N LYS A 205 -8.62 -18.16 8.32
CA LYS A 205 -8.14 -17.76 6.99
C LYS A 205 -6.76 -17.13 7.00
N GLN A 206 -6.09 -17.05 8.15
CA GLN A 206 -4.78 -16.40 8.32
C GLN A 206 -4.75 -14.97 7.76
N ARG A 207 -5.75 -14.16 8.10
CA ARG A 207 -5.92 -12.81 7.52
C ARG A 207 -6.08 -11.74 8.59
N VAL A 208 -5.40 -10.60 8.42
CA VAL A 208 -5.55 -9.42 9.29
C VAL A 208 -5.74 -8.17 8.45
N LEU A 209 -6.71 -7.33 8.83
CA LEU A 209 -6.94 -6.02 8.24
C LEU A 209 -6.41 -4.92 9.15
N LEU A 210 -5.58 -4.03 8.62
CA LEU A 210 -4.87 -2.97 9.32
C LEU A 210 -5.14 -1.61 8.67
N GLY A 211 -4.96 -0.53 9.43
CA GLY A 211 -4.96 0.83 8.88
C GLY A 211 -4.71 1.90 9.93
N TYR A 212 -4.50 3.14 9.47
CA TYR A 212 -4.30 4.29 10.36
C TYR A 212 -5.60 4.99 10.76
N ALA A 213 -6.61 5.00 9.89
CA ALA A 213 -7.89 5.63 10.15
C ALA A 213 -9.04 4.94 9.42
N ASP A 214 -10.26 5.10 9.93
CA ASP A 214 -11.46 4.40 9.44
C ASP A 214 -11.79 4.77 8.00
N ASN A 215 -11.53 6.02 7.61
CA ASN A 215 -11.80 6.57 6.28
C ASN A 215 -10.68 6.33 5.25
N GLN A 216 -9.52 5.81 5.62
CA GLN A 216 -8.42 5.55 4.68
C GLN A 216 -8.50 4.15 4.06
N CYS A 217 -7.81 3.95 2.93
CA CYS A 217 -7.49 2.63 2.40
C CYS A 217 -6.78 1.77 3.48
N LYS A 218 -7.11 0.48 3.51
CA LYS A 218 -6.59 -0.48 4.49
C LYS A 218 -5.46 -1.33 3.89
N LEU A 219 -4.63 -1.88 4.76
CA LEU A 219 -3.68 -2.93 4.41
C LEU A 219 -4.23 -4.26 4.92
N GLU A 220 -4.41 -5.22 4.03
CA GLU A 220 -4.74 -6.59 4.41
C GLU A 220 -3.49 -7.47 4.27
N LEU A 221 -3.16 -8.18 5.35
CA LEU A 221 -2.11 -9.18 5.35
C LEU A 221 -2.76 -10.55 5.27
N GLN A 222 -2.35 -11.34 4.28
CA GLN A 222 -2.81 -12.71 4.07
C GLN A 222 -1.65 -13.66 4.23
N GLY A 223 -1.70 -14.50 5.26
CA GLY A 223 -0.77 -15.61 5.44
C GLY A 223 -0.89 -16.59 4.28
N ILE A 224 0.22 -16.89 3.61
CA ILE A 224 0.25 -17.83 2.47
C ILE A 224 0.93 -19.17 2.80
N GLY A 225 1.50 -19.32 4.00
CA GLY A 225 2.12 -20.57 4.46
C GLY A 225 3.41 -20.97 3.71
N GLN A 226 3.95 -20.06 2.89
CA GLN A 226 5.16 -20.27 2.11
C GLN A 226 5.99 -18.97 2.06
N VAL A 227 7.18 -19.04 1.48
CA VAL A 227 8.03 -17.86 1.24
C VAL A 227 7.35 -16.92 0.26
N VAL A 228 7.47 -15.62 0.53
CA VAL A 228 7.04 -14.55 -0.37
C VAL A 228 8.11 -14.36 -1.46
N ASP A 229 7.75 -14.63 -2.70
CA ASP A 229 8.52 -14.29 -3.90
C ASP A 229 8.01 -12.94 -4.43
N HIS A 230 8.90 -11.96 -4.48
CA HIS A 230 8.62 -10.62 -4.99
C HIS A 230 8.68 -10.53 -6.52
N GLY A 231 9.32 -11.50 -7.18
CA GLY A 231 9.64 -11.39 -8.60
C GLY A 231 10.41 -10.10 -8.91
N THR A 232 10.18 -9.53 -10.11
CA THR A 232 10.70 -8.20 -10.48
C THR A 232 9.59 -7.15 -10.55
N ALA A 233 8.33 -7.58 -10.53
CA ALA A 233 7.14 -6.74 -10.58
C ALA A 233 6.71 -6.19 -9.22
N PHE A 234 7.44 -6.52 -8.14
CA PHE A 234 7.15 -6.03 -6.79
C PHE A 234 6.94 -4.53 -6.77
N GLY A 235 5.93 -4.13 -6.00
CA GLY A 235 5.55 -2.75 -5.78
C GLY A 235 6.10 -2.20 -4.47
N ARG A 236 5.57 -1.03 -4.11
CA ARG A 236 5.86 -0.34 -2.85
C ARG A 236 4.58 0.32 -2.36
N ILE A 237 4.26 0.19 -1.08
CA ILE A 237 3.16 0.94 -0.47
C ILE A 237 3.71 2.19 0.20
N ALA A 238 3.04 3.33 0.02
CA ALA A 238 3.48 4.61 0.57
C ALA A 238 2.51 5.16 1.61
N PHE A 239 3.08 5.76 2.65
CA PHE A 239 2.38 6.46 3.72
C PHE A 239 3.01 7.83 3.94
N SER A 240 2.21 8.84 4.25
CA SER A 240 2.73 10.08 4.81
C SER A 240 2.71 10.06 6.33
N CYS A 241 3.56 10.86 6.93
CA CYS A 241 3.54 11.25 8.34
C CYS A 241 4.06 12.69 8.46
N PRO A 242 3.83 13.41 9.58
CA PRO A 242 4.53 14.66 9.84
C PRO A 242 6.04 14.47 9.65
N LYS A 243 6.70 15.40 8.95
CA LYS A 243 8.10 15.28 8.54
C LYS A 243 9.03 14.94 9.72
N GLU A 244 8.78 15.52 10.89
CA GLU A 244 9.58 15.28 12.09
C GLU A 244 9.55 13.82 12.57
N GLN A 245 8.53 13.03 12.18
CA GLN A 245 8.44 11.62 12.55
C GLN A 245 9.34 10.72 11.70
N LEU A 246 9.87 11.18 10.56
CA LEU A 246 10.69 10.32 9.68
C LEU A 246 11.96 9.83 10.37
N LEU A 247 12.66 10.72 11.08
CA LEU A 247 13.86 10.36 11.85
C LEU A 247 13.53 9.48 13.05
N ASP A 248 12.37 9.68 13.69
CA ASP A 248 11.87 8.82 14.77
C ASP A 248 11.56 7.40 14.25
N ILE A 249 10.99 7.27 13.05
CA ILE A 249 10.74 5.98 12.39
C ILE A 249 12.07 5.29 12.07
N GLU A 250 13.04 5.99 11.48
CA GLU A 250 14.35 5.41 11.18
C GLU A 250 15.06 4.93 12.46
N ALA A 251 15.07 5.75 13.51
CA ALA A 251 15.67 5.41 14.79
C ALA A 251 14.98 4.18 15.44
N LEU A 252 13.66 4.08 15.33
CA LEU A 252 12.91 2.91 15.79
C LEU A 252 13.30 1.65 15.04
N MET A 253 13.37 1.72 13.70
CA MET A 253 13.73 0.56 12.88
C MET A 253 15.16 0.09 13.16
N LYS A 254 16.11 1.01 13.38
CA LYS A 254 17.47 0.66 13.84
C LYS A 254 17.45 -0.03 15.20
N LYS A 255 16.71 0.53 16.17
CA LYS A 255 16.61 -0.02 17.53
C LYS A 255 16.01 -1.43 17.55
N GLU A 256 15.01 -1.68 16.73
CA GLU A 256 14.29 -2.96 16.66
C GLU A 256 14.90 -3.92 15.61
N ASN A 257 16.10 -3.60 15.11
CA ASN A 257 16.86 -4.37 14.12
C ASN A 257 16.03 -4.76 12.88
N GLN A 258 15.21 -3.82 12.40
CA GLN A 258 14.40 -3.95 11.20
C GLN A 258 15.14 -3.41 9.97
N LYS A 259 14.75 -3.85 8.78
CA LYS A 259 15.42 -3.50 7.54
C LYS A 259 15.03 -2.09 7.08
N ILE A 260 16.03 -1.22 6.98
CA ILE A 260 15.95 0.07 6.29
C ILE A 260 16.61 -0.10 4.92
N LEU A 261 15.87 0.14 3.85
CA LEU A 261 16.38 0.10 2.47
C LEU A 261 17.00 1.43 2.07
N THR A 262 16.39 2.53 2.49
CA THR A 262 16.91 3.88 2.24
C THR A 262 16.72 4.71 3.52
N PRO A 263 17.81 5.14 4.17
CA PRO A 263 17.75 6.08 5.27
C PRO A 263 17.10 7.40 4.85
N PHE A 264 16.84 8.27 5.82
CA PHE A 264 16.30 9.61 5.57
C PHE A 264 17.05 10.31 4.43
N VAL A 265 16.32 10.66 3.37
CA VAL A 265 16.88 11.30 2.18
C VAL A 265 15.89 12.30 1.58
N SER A 266 16.41 13.38 1.00
CA SER A 266 15.62 14.32 0.21
C SER A 266 15.55 13.87 -1.25
N LEU A 267 14.36 13.91 -1.84
CA LEU A 267 14.10 13.58 -3.22
C LEU A 267 13.49 14.77 -3.94
N ASP A 268 14.11 15.14 -5.05
CA ASP A 268 13.64 16.20 -5.92
C ASP A 268 12.75 15.62 -7.03
N THR A 269 11.71 16.37 -7.40
CA THR A 269 10.94 16.14 -8.61
C THR A 269 11.05 17.40 -9.47
N PRO A 270 11.44 17.30 -10.75
CA PRO A 270 11.63 18.48 -11.60
C PRO A 270 10.43 19.43 -11.56
N GLY A 271 10.67 20.69 -11.21
CA GLY A 271 9.64 21.73 -11.13
C GLY A 271 8.62 21.58 -9.99
N LYS A 272 8.83 20.67 -9.03
CA LYS A 272 7.93 20.43 -7.90
C LYS A 272 8.67 20.48 -6.55
N ALA A 273 7.91 20.39 -5.47
CA ALA A 273 8.45 20.41 -4.12
C ALA A 273 9.37 19.21 -3.85
N THR A 274 10.52 19.47 -3.22
CA THR A 274 11.38 18.43 -2.65
C THR A 274 10.68 17.78 -1.46
N VAL A 275 10.69 16.45 -1.42
CA VAL A 275 10.14 15.67 -0.31
C VAL A 275 11.26 14.95 0.44
N GLN A 276 11.01 14.59 1.69
CA GLN A 276 11.91 13.70 2.45
C GLN A 276 11.25 12.36 2.69
N VAL A 277 12.01 11.29 2.54
CA VAL A 277 11.52 9.92 2.68
C VAL A 277 12.44 9.05 3.53
N VAL A 278 11.86 7.98 4.07
CA VAL A 278 12.57 6.80 4.59
C VAL A 278 11.92 5.57 3.94
N ILE A 279 12.74 4.65 3.43
CA ILE A 279 12.25 3.41 2.80
C ILE A 279 12.63 2.21 3.67
N LEU A 280 11.64 1.40 4.00
CA LEU A 280 11.75 0.21 4.82
C LEU A 280 11.45 -1.05 4.00
N ALA A 281 11.88 -2.19 4.52
CA ALA A 281 11.32 -3.48 4.14
C ALA A 281 10.66 -4.11 5.36
N ASP A 282 9.45 -4.62 5.20
CA ASP A 282 8.77 -5.39 6.23
C ASP A 282 9.43 -6.78 6.43
N PRO A 283 8.97 -7.60 7.39
CA PRO A 283 9.59 -8.90 7.67
C PRO A 283 9.59 -9.88 6.49
N ASP A 284 8.73 -9.68 5.50
CA ASP A 284 8.63 -10.50 4.30
C ASP A 284 9.34 -9.86 3.09
N GLY A 285 9.81 -8.61 3.21
CA GLY A 285 10.55 -7.90 2.17
C GLY A 285 9.70 -6.87 1.41
N HIS A 286 8.44 -6.65 1.78
CA HIS A 286 7.60 -5.64 1.14
C HIS A 286 8.17 -4.25 1.36
N GLU A 287 8.33 -3.49 0.29
CA GLU A 287 8.86 -2.13 0.38
C GLU A 287 7.81 -1.14 0.88
N ILE A 288 8.24 -0.23 1.75
CA ILE A 288 7.39 0.78 2.38
C ILE A 288 8.06 2.14 2.28
N CYS A 289 7.38 3.12 1.70
CA CYS A 289 7.82 4.52 1.73
C CYS A 289 7.08 5.27 2.84
N PHE A 290 7.82 5.88 3.77
CA PHE A 290 7.30 6.98 4.58
C PHE A 290 7.80 8.30 4.02
N VAL A 291 6.90 9.24 3.76
CA VAL A 291 7.20 10.58 3.26
C VAL A 291 6.67 11.66 4.20
N GLY A 292 7.36 12.80 4.29
CA GLY A 292 6.86 13.97 5.03
C GLY A 292 5.59 14.53 4.39
N ASP A 293 4.47 14.56 5.11
CA ASP A 293 3.14 14.94 4.59
C ASP A 293 3.11 16.38 4.07
N GLU A 294 3.82 17.30 4.71
CA GLU A 294 3.85 18.71 4.34
C GLU A 294 4.44 18.91 2.94
N GLY A 295 5.59 18.29 2.67
CA GLY A 295 6.21 18.32 1.35
C GLY A 295 5.41 17.52 0.33
N PHE A 296 4.83 16.39 0.75
CA PHE A 296 4.06 15.54 -0.14
C PHE A 296 2.81 16.26 -0.68
N ARG A 297 2.05 16.98 0.16
CA ARG A 297 0.86 17.74 -0.28
C ARG A 297 1.18 18.78 -1.36
N GLU A 298 2.34 19.41 -1.28
CA GLU A 298 2.79 20.35 -2.29
C GLU A 298 3.21 19.64 -3.59
N LEU A 299 3.90 18.50 -3.48
CA LEU A 299 4.28 17.65 -4.60
C LEU A 299 3.07 17.05 -5.33
N SER A 300 2.06 16.60 -4.58
CA SER A 300 0.95 15.77 -5.05
C SER A 300 -0.26 16.56 -5.54
N LYS A 301 -0.09 17.86 -5.81
CA LYS A 301 -1.15 18.69 -6.39
C LYS A 301 -1.56 18.11 -7.75
N VAL A 302 -2.87 17.96 -7.93
CA VAL A 302 -3.46 17.49 -9.19
C VAL A 302 -3.07 18.48 -10.30
N ASP A 303 -2.46 17.95 -11.35
CA ASP A 303 -2.18 18.68 -12.58
C ASP A 303 -3.39 18.56 -13.52
N PRO A 304 -4.11 19.66 -13.83
CA PRO A 304 -5.22 19.61 -14.76
C PRO A 304 -4.84 19.15 -16.17
N ASN A 305 -3.54 19.21 -16.52
CA ASN A 305 -3.00 18.71 -17.79
C ASN A 305 -2.42 17.29 -17.68
N GLY A 306 -2.45 16.63 -16.52
CA GLY A 306 -1.78 15.34 -16.30
C GLY A 306 -2.14 14.28 -17.34
N GLY A 307 -3.41 14.17 -17.72
CA GLY A 307 -3.87 13.27 -18.78
C GLY A 307 -3.28 13.61 -20.16
N LYS A 308 -3.25 14.89 -20.50
CA LYS A 308 -2.66 15.38 -21.75
C LYS A 308 -1.16 15.11 -21.80
N LEU A 309 -0.44 15.35 -20.71
CA LEU A 309 1.00 15.10 -20.60
C LEU A 309 1.32 13.62 -20.82
N LEU A 310 0.55 12.71 -20.21
CA LEU A 310 0.70 11.27 -20.45
C LEU A 310 0.44 10.91 -21.92
N ASP A 311 -0.63 11.43 -22.51
CA ASP A 311 -1.00 11.14 -23.90
C ASP A 311 0.09 11.64 -24.87
N GLU A 312 0.66 12.83 -24.63
CA GLU A 312 1.78 13.38 -25.40
C GLU A 312 3.05 12.53 -25.24
N ALA A 313 3.38 12.11 -24.01
CA ALA A 313 4.54 11.25 -23.74
C ALA A 313 4.42 9.88 -24.42
N MET A 314 3.22 9.29 -24.44
CA MET A 314 2.95 8.04 -25.16
C MET A 314 3.04 8.22 -26.68
N ALA A 315 2.61 9.36 -27.23
CA ALA A 315 2.64 9.60 -28.68
C ALA A 315 4.07 9.73 -29.24
N VAL A 316 5.03 10.21 -28.43
CA VAL A 316 6.44 10.32 -28.83
C VAL A 316 7.28 9.11 -28.41
N ASP A 317 6.69 8.16 -27.67
CA ASP A 317 7.38 6.95 -27.25
C ASP A 317 7.66 6.01 -28.43
N ARG A 318 8.94 5.77 -28.68
CA ARG A 318 9.41 4.83 -29.72
C ARG A 318 9.89 3.50 -29.15
N SER A 319 9.49 3.14 -27.93
CA SER A 319 9.88 1.88 -27.28
C SER A 319 9.49 0.67 -28.13
N ASP A 320 8.34 0.70 -28.82
CA ASP A 320 7.92 -0.41 -29.69
C ASP A 320 8.85 -0.60 -30.89
N GLU A 321 9.28 0.50 -31.52
CA GLU A 321 10.29 0.45 -32.58
C GLU A 321 11.63 -0.08 -32.05
N TRP A 322 12.00 0.30 -30.83
CA TRP A 322 13.23 -0.16 -30.18
C TRP A 322 13.18 -1.67 -29.90
N PHE A 323 12.10 -2.18 -29.30
CA PHE A 323 11.92 -3.62 -29.04
C PHE A 323 11.94 -4.43 -30.34
N ALA A 324 11.24 -3.96 -31.37
CA ALA A 324 11.21 -4.58 -32.70
C ALA A 324 12.62 -4.67 -33.32
N LYS A 325 13.41 -3.58 -33.24
CA LYS A 325 14.79 -3.57 -33.75
C LYS A 325 15.73 -4.53 -33.02
N HIS A 326 15.46 -4.83 -31.75
CA HIS A 326 16.31 -5.70 -30.93
C HIS A 326 15.81 -7.15 -30.88
N ASN A 327 14.78 -7.52 -31.66
CA ASN A 327 14.13 -8.84 -31.62
C ASN A 327 13.71 -9.28 -30.21
N ILE A 328 13.38 -8.31 -29.35
CA ILE A 328 12.83 -8.57 -28.02
C ILE A 328 11.32 -8.46 -28.13
N ALA A 329 10.62 -9.57 -27.86
CA ALA A 329 9.16 -9.53 -27.79
C ALA A 329 8.75 -8.66 -26.60
N LYS A 330 8.03 -7.57 -26.86
CA LYS A 330 7.30 -6.86 -25.81
C LYS A 330 6.14 -7.77 -25.41
N PRO A 331 6.03 -8.18 -24.13
CA PRO A 331 4.88 -8.95 -23.69
C PRO A 331 3.60 -8.19 -24.05
N SER A 332 2.77 -8.83 -24.87
CA SER A 332 1.37 -8.45 -24.99
C SER A 332 0.70 -8.74 -23.66
N ALA A 333 -0.07 -7.77 -23.18
CA ALA A 333 -0.80 -7.79 -21.92
C ALA A 333 -1.58 -9.08 -21.68
#